data_AF-A0AAV0KYY2-F1
#
_entry.id   AF-A0AAV0KYY2-F1
#
_cell.length_a   1.000
_cell.length_b   1.000
_cell.length_c   1.000
_cell.angle_alpha   90.00
_cell.angle_beta   90.00
_cell.angle_gamma   90.00
#
_symmetry.space_group_name_H-M   'P 1'
#
loop_
_entity.id
_entity.type
_entity.pdbx_description
1 polymer ?
#
loop_
_entity_poly.entity_id
_entity_poly.type
_entity_poly.pdbx_seq_one_letter_code
_entity_poly.pdbx_strand_id
1 'polypeptide(L)'
;CPCILQVSGTDKNPGRKFYCCRYWKDSKVKCKFFVWVDEYEPKIWKESEDELKTKLIEMEECCRIARMKAERRKKAKNLLLEELISTKEEHARME
;
A
#
# COMPACT_ATOMS: atom_id res chain seq x y z
N CYS A 1 25.17 27.62 0.14
CA CYS A 1 25.18 28.11 1.54
C CYS A 1 24.76 26.93 2.43
N PRO A 2 25.62 26.44 3.35
CA PRO A 2 25.23 25.33 4.23
C PRO A 2 24.10 25.78 5.17
N CYS A 3 23.03 24.99 5.25
CA CYS A 3 21.95 25.19 6.22
C CYS A 3 22.36 24.64 7.60
N ILE A 4 21.65 25.08 8.64
CA ILE A 4 21.80 24.58 10.00
C ILE A 4 20.47 24.04 10.51
N LEU A 5 20.52 23.04 11.39
CA LEU A 5 19.35 22.51 12.09
C LEU A 5 19.09 23.34 13.36
N GLN A 6 17.83 23.70 13.60
CA GLN A 6 17.38 24.44 14.77
C GLN A 6 16.12 23.79 15.36
N VAL A 7 15.87 24.08 16.64
CA VAL A 7 14.67 23.64 17.37
C VAL A 7 13.83 24.87 17.70
N SER A 8 12.55 24.85 17.34
CA SER A 8 11.62 25.94 17.63
C SER A 8 11.31 26.00 19.12
N GLY A 9 11.50 27.18 19.72
CA GLY A 9 11.11 27.50 21.09
C GLY A 9 9.82 28.33 21.18
N THR A 10 9.04 28.40 20.10
CA THR A 10 7.78 29.17 20.09
C THR A 10 6.64 28.36 20.66
N ASP A 11 5.70 29.01 21.36
CA ASP A 11 4.51 28.35 21.93
C ASP A 11 3.63 27.65 20.87
N LYS A 12 3.66 28.15 19.63
CA LYS A 12 2.91 27.57 18.51
C LYS A 12 3.56 26.31 17.92
N ASN A 13 4.88 26.19 18.00
CA ASN A 13 5.63 25.07 17.43
C ASN A 13 6.71 24.58 18.41
N PRO A 14 6.36 24.20 19.64
CA PRO A 14 7.36 23.87 20.66
C PRO A 14 8.11 22.60 20.28
N GLY A 15 9.44 22.64 20.31
CA GLY A 15 10.30 21.47 20.06
C GLY A 15 10.40 21.03 18.59
N ARG A 16 9.64 21.64 17.66
CA ARG A 16 9.66 21.27 16.23
C ARG A 16 10.98 21.66 15.59
N LYS A 17 11.59 20.77 14.79
CA LYS A 17 12.89 20.98 14.14
C LYS A 17 12.76 21.60 12.75
N PHE A 18 13.64 22.53 12.40
CA PHE A 18 13.69 23.15 11.08
C PHE A 18 15.12 23.36 10.58
N TYR A 19 15.31 23.36 9.26
CA TYR A 19 16.53 23.85 8.63
C TYR A 19 16.37 25.33 8.28
N CYS A 20 17.39 26.13 8.55
CA CYS A 20 17.45 27.53 8.12
C CYS A 20 18.84 27.91 7.60
N CYS A 21 18.92 29.06 6.94
CA CYS A 21 20.22 29.63 6.57
C CYS A 21 21.09 29.84 7.81
N ARG A 22 22.39 29.49 7.77
CA ARG A 22 23.34 29.75 8.86
C ARG A 22 23.37 31.22 9.31
N TYR A 23 23.19 32.14 8.35
CA TYR A 23 23.33 33.59 8.56
C TYR A 23 21.99 34.30 8.75
N TRP A 24 20.93 33.58 9.11
CA TRP A 24 19.57 34.14 9.22
C TRP A 24 19.43 35.31 10.22
N LYS A 25 20.34 35.43 11.20
CA LYS A 25 20.40 36.54 12.16
C LYS A 25 21.27 37.72 11.71
N ASP A 26 22.03 37.56 10.64
CA ASP A 26 22.90 38.61 10.13
C ASP A 26 22.09 39.63 9.33
N SER A 27 22.07 40.89 9.78
CA SER A 27 21.34 41.98 9.15
C SER A 27 21.84 42.32 7.74
N LYS A 28 23.07 41.92 7.39
CA LYS A 28 23.66 42.09 6.05
C LYS A 28 23.20 41.00 5.08
N VAL A 29 22.78 39.84 5.58
CA VAL A 29 22.39 38.68 4.76
C VAL A 29 20.87 38.50 4.78
N LYS A 30 20.20 38.84 3.68
CA LYS A 30 18.73 38.77 3.55
C LYS A 30 18.18 37.36 3.23
N CYS A 31 18.90 36.29 3.55
CA CYS A 31 18.49 34.94 3.20
C CYS A 31 17.36 34.45 4.11
N LYS A 32 16.18 34.19 3.53
CA LYS A 32 14.97 33.74 4.24
C LYS A 32 14.70 32.23 4.11
N PHE A 33 15.73 31.43 3.81
CA PHE A 33 15.58 29.98 3.71
C PHE A 33 15.13 29.39 5.05
N PHE A 34 14.03 28.65 5.02
CA PHE A 34 13.38 28.02 6.16
C PHE A 34 12.58 26.81 5.67
N VAL A 35 12.72 25.68 6.35
CA VAL A 35 11.96 24.46 6.03
C VAL A 35 11.82 23.57 7.27
N TRP A 36 10.63 23.02 7.51
CA TRP A 36 10.42 22.09 8.62
C TRP A 36 10.95 20.69 8.29
N VAL A 37 11.57 20.03 9.27
CA VAL A 37 12.17 18.70 9.08
C VAL A 37 11.09 17.64 8.81
N ASP A 38 10.00 17.67 9.56
CA ASP A 38 8.89 16.72 9.48
C ASP A 38 8.00 16.88 8.23
N GLU A 39 8.18 17.94 7.46
CA GLU A 39 7.57 18.09 6.13
C GLU A 39 8.35 17.33 5.05
N TYR A 40 9.63 17.02 5.30
CA TYR A 40 10.56 16.38 4.37
C TYR A 40 11.06 15.03 4.84
N GLU A 41 10.94 14.70 6.13
CA GLU A 41 10.87 13.31 6.53
C GLU A 41 9.76 12.71 5.68
N PRO A 42 10.04 11.66 4.87
CA PRO A 42 8.97 10.94 4.24
C PRO A 42 7.98 10.65 5.37
N LYS A 43 6.69 10.85 5.11
CA LYS A 43 5.68 10.11 5.84
C LYS A 43 5.99 8.64 5.53
N ILE A 44 7.02 8.09 6.16
CA ILE A 44 7.32 6.67 6.20
C ILE A 44 6.07 6.17 6.87
N TRP A 45 5.21 5.70 5.98
CA TRP A 45 3.91 5.13 6.18
C TRP A 45 3.74 4.73 7.64
N LYS A 46 2.97 5.53 8.39
CA LYS A 46 2.40 5.06 9.65
C LYS A 46 1.29 4.04 9.37
N GLU A 47 1.45 3.19 8.36
CA GLU A 47 0.73 1.94 8.37
C GLU A 47 1.40 1.15 9.48
N SER A 48 0.67 0.93 10.57
CA SER A 48 1.18 0.09 11.63
C SER A 48 1.57 -1.27 11.05
N GLU A 49 2.57 -1.93 11.66
CA GLU A 49 2.93 -3.30 11.26
C GLU A 49 1.70 -4.22 11.29
N ASP A 50 0.77 -3.94 12.20
CA ASP A 50 -0.52 -4.62 12.32
C ASP A 50 -1.43 -4.37 11.11
N GLU A 51 -1.56 -3.12 10.63
CA GLU A 51 -2.32 -2.82 9.41
C GLU A 51 -1.77 -3.53 8.17
N LEU A 52 -0.45 -3.58 8.03
CA LEU A 52 0.21 -4.30 6.93
C LEU A 52 -0.03 -5.81 7.03
N LYS A 53 0.05 -6.38 8.23
CA LYS A 53 -0.27 -7.79 8.48
C LYS A 53 -1.74 -8.10 8.19
N THR A 54 -2.66 -7.24 8.60
CA THR A 54 -4.10 -7.40 8.29
C THR A 54 -4.33 -7.41 6.79
N LYS A 55 -3.79 -6.45 6.05
CA LYS A 55 -3.91 -6.41 4.58
C LYS A 55 -3.31 -7.65 3.91
N LEU A 56 -2.20 -8.17 4.44
CA LEU A 56 -1.60 -9.41 3.92
C LEU A 56 -2.52 -10.62 4.13
N ILE A 57 -3.08 -10.79 5.33
CA ILE A 57 -4.01 -11.89 5.65
C ILE A 57 -5.25 -11.81 4.74
N GLU A 58 -5.82 -10.62 4.56
CA GLU A 58 -6.97 -10.40 3.69
C GLU A 58 -6.66 -10.76 2.22
N MET A 59 -5.47 -10.39 1.75
CA MET A 59 -5.00 -10.72 0.40
C MET A 59 -4.83 -12.24 0.21
N GLU A 60 -4.22 -12.92 1.18
CA GLU A 60 -4.02 -14.37 1.15
C GLU A 60 -5.36 -15.12 1.15
N GLU A 61 -6.31 -14.67 1.97
CA GLU A 61 -7.66 -15.23 2.02
C GLU A 61 -8.42 -15.00 0.71
N CYS A 62 -8.34 -13.80 0.13
CA CYS A 62 -8.88 -13.53 -1.19
C CYS A 62 -8.30 -14.46 -2.26
N CYS A 63 -6.98 -14.67 -2.26
CA CYS A 63 -6.30 -15.58 -3.16
C CYS A 63 -6.78 -17.03 -2.97
N ARG A 64 -6.94 -17.48 -1.71
CA ARG A 64 -7.45 -18.81 -1.37
C ARG A 64 -8.86 -19.02 -1.89
N ILE A 65 -9.76 -18.06 -1.66
CA ILE A 65 -11.15 -18.11 -2.15
C ILE A 65 -11.17 -18.16 -3.68
N ALA A 66 -10.36 -17.35 -4.36
CA ALA A 66 -10.30 -17.32 -5.82
C ALA A 66 -9.88 -18.68 -6.40
N ARG A 67 -8.87 -19.33 -5.81
CA ARG A 67 -8.42 -20.69 -6.20
C ARG A 67 -9.54 -21.72 -6.03
N MET A 68 -10.19 -21.74 -4.86
CA MET A 68 -11.32 -22.65 -4.61
C MET A 68 -12.47 -22.44 -5.61
N LYS A 69 -12.79 -21.19 -5.95
CA LYS A 69 -13.82 -20.88 -6.96
C LYS A 69 -13.41 -21.39 -8.35
N ALA A 70 -12.14 -21.25 -8.73
CA ALA A 70 -11.63 -21.76 -10.00
C ALA A 70 -11.72 -23.29 -10.08
N GLU A 71 -11.36 -23.99 -9.01
CA GLU A 71 -11.46 -25.46 -8.92
C GLU A 71 -12.91 -25.94 -9.02
N ARG A 72 -13.84 -25.27 -8.31
CA ARG A 72 -15.27 -25.58 -8.42
C ARG A 72 -15.79 -25.38 -9.84
N ARG A 73 -15.39 -24.29 -10.51
CA ARG A 73 -15.74 -24.06 -11.92
C ARG A 73 -15.19 -25.15 -12.84
N LYS A 74 -13.94 -25.58 -12.63
CA LYS A 74 -13.33 -26.67 -13.40
C LYS A 74 -14.08 -27.98 -13.17
N LYS A 75 -14.39 -28.32 -11.91
CA LYS A 75 -15.15 -29.52 -11.56
C LYS A 75 -16.55 -29.53 -12.20
N ALA A 76 -17.27 -28.40 -12.12
CA ALA A 76 -18.59 -28.26 -12.74
C ALA A 76 -18.53 -28.42 -14.26
N LYS A 77 -17.51 -27.84 -14.93
CA LYS A 77 -17.31 -28.03 -16.38
C LYS A 77 -17.04 -29.49 -16.74
N ASN A 78 -16.27 -30.21 -15.92
CA ASN A 78 -16.00 -31.63 -16.16
C ASN A 78 -17.26 -32.49 -16.00
N LEU A 79 -18.06 -32.25 -14.96
CA LEU A 79 -19.36 -32.94 -14.77
C LEU A 79 -20.29 -32.74 -15.96
N LEU A 80 -20.45 -31.49 -16.42
CA LEU A 80 -21.26 -31.17 -17.60
C LEU A 80 -20.71 -31.84 -18.87
N LEU A 81 -19.39 -31.95 -19.00
CA LEU A 81 -18.76 -32.64 -20.13
C LEU A 81 -19.03 -34.15 -20.09
N GLU A 82 -18.93 -34.77 -18.92
CA GLU A 82 -19.25 -36.19 -18.73
C GLU A 82 -20.71 -36.50 -19.05
N GLU A 83 -21.65 -35.65 -18.58
CA GLU A 83 -23.08 -35.75 -18.93
C GLU A 83 -23.32 -35.60 -20.44
N LEU A 84 -22.65 -34.64 -21.08
CA LEU A 84 -22.76 -34.42 -22.53
C LEU A 84 -22.19 -35.59 -23.34
N ILE A 85 -21.11 -36.22 -22.87
CA ILE A 85 -20.54 -37.40 -23.53
C ILE A 85 -21.52 -38.58 -23.42
N SER A 86 -22.04 -38.84 -22.21
CA SER A 86 -22.99 -39.94 -21.98
C SER A 86 -24.24 -39.83 -22.88
N THR A 87 -24.83 -38.64 -22.95
CA THR A 87 -26.01 -38.39 -23.78
C THR A 87 -25.75 -38.57 -25.27
N LYS A 88 -24.58 -38.16 -25.77
CA LYS A 88 -24.17 -38.38 -27.17
C LYS A 88 -24.00 -39.87 -27.48
N GLU A 89 -23.39 -40.63 -26.57
CA GLU A 89 -23.22 -42.07 -26.73
C GLU A 89 -24.56 -42.81 -26.71
N GLU A 90 -25.51 -42.39 -25.87
CA GLU A 90 -26.87 -42.94 -25.87
C GLU A 90 -27.60 -42.68 -27.19
N HIS A 91 -27.52 -41.46 -27.72
CA HIS A 91 -28.11 -41.11 -29.02
C HIS A 91 -27.53 -41.96 -30.16
N ALA A 92 -26.20 -42.10 -30.21
CA ALA A 92 -25.53 -42.90 -31.23
C ALA A 92 -25.86 -44.41 -31.16
N ARG A 93 -26.33 -44.92 -30.02
CA ARG A 93 -26.82 -46.30 -29.89
C ARG A 93 -28.26 -46.49 -30.39
N MET A 94 -29.00 -45.41 -30.59
CA MET A 94 -30.40 -45.41 -31.04
C MET A 94 -30.56 -45.12 -32.54
N GLU A 95 -29.49 -44.72 -33.22
CA GLU A 95 -29.40 -44.52 -34.69
C GLU A 95 -28.87 -45.78 -35.39
#